data_AF-A0A2N2J222-F1
#
_entry.id   AF-A0A2N2J222-F1
#
_cell.length_a   1.000
_cell.length_b   1.000
_cell.length_c   1.000
_cell.angle_alpha   90.00
_cell.angle_beta   90.00
_cell.angle_gamma   90.00
#
_symmetry.space_group_name_H-M   'P 1'
#
loop_
_entity.id
_entity.type
_entity.pdbx_description
1 polymer ?
#
loop_
_entity_poly.entity_id
_entity_poly.type
_entity_poly.pdbx_seq_one_letter_code
_entity_poly.pdbx_strand_id
1 'polypeptide(L)' 'MTFAYCLQEAGDLPCSRIVNCWSSCFDIAAFLKEILTPEQWSKFINFQPNDKVISLFELIQAAKAKK' A
#
# COMPACT_ATOMS: atom_id res chain seq x y z
N MET A 1 13.44 -7.27 8.36
CA MET A 1 12.33 -7.85 7.58
C MET A 1 12.36 -7.23 6.20
N THR A 2 12.32 -8.03 5.14
CA THR A 2 12.35 -7.57 3.75
C THR A 2 10.99 -7.77 3.11
N PHE A 3 10.59 -6.87 2.21
CA PHE A 3 9.34 -6.97 1.45
C PHE A 3 9.31 -8.17 0.48
N ALA A 4 10.42 -8.93 0.36
CA ALA A 4 10.61 -10.03 -0.58
C ALA A 4 9.48 -11.07 -0.54
N TYR A 5 9.04 -11.50 0.64
CA TYR A 5 7.94 -12.46 0.74
C TYR A 5 6.62 -11.86 0.21
N CYS A 6 6.30 -10.63 0.61
CA CYS A 6 5.08 -9.93 0.19
C CYS A 6 5.06 -9.61 -1.31
N LEU A 7 6.23 -9.39 -1.93
CA LEU A 7 6.36 -9.08 -3.36
C LEU A 7 6.43 -10.35 -4.21
N GLN A 8 6.95 -11.46 -3.68
CA GLN A 8 7.19 -12.68 -4.45
C GLN A 8 6.02 -13.68 -4.36
N GLU A 9 5.23 -13.68 -3.28
CA GLU A 9 4.11 -14.63 -3.11
C GLU A 9 2.95 -14.42 -4.08
N ALA A 10 2.68 -13.18 -4.49
CA ALA A 10 1.49 -12.85 -5.27
C ALA A 10 1.78 -12.63 -6.77
N GLY A 11 2.97 -13.01 -7.23
CA GLY A 11 3.36 -13.05 -8.64
C GLY A 11 3.53 -11.65 -9.24
N ASP A 12 2.45 -11.13 -9.84
CA ASP A 12 2.42 -9.82 -10.53
C ASP A 12 2.00 -8.67 -9.60
N LEU A 13 1.35 -8.98 -8.48
CA LEU A 13 0.88 -7.99 -7.50
C LEU A 13 1.47 -8.29 -6.13
N PRO A 14 1.61 -7.28 -5.24
CA PRO A 14 2.00 -7.52 -3.86
C PRO A 14 0.86 -8.17 -3.07
N CYS A 15 1.20 -8.86 -1.99
CA CYS A 15 0.19 -9.53 -1.16
C CYS A 15 -0.81 -8.51 -0.58
N SER A 16 -2.09 -8.86 -0.52
CA SER A 16 -3.16 -7.95 -0.04
C SER A 16 -3.00 -7.53 1.42
N ARG A 17 -2.16 -8.23 2.20
CA ARG A 17 -1.87 -7.89 3.59
C ARG A 17 -0.70 -6.92 3.75
N ILE A 18 0.08 -6.66 2.70
CA ILE A 18 1.29 -5.83 2.78
C ILE A 18 0.97 -4.44 3.36
N VAL A 19 -0.18 -3.87 2.99
CA VAL A 19 -0.58 -2.56 3.50
C VAL A 19 -0.83 -2.62 5.00
N ASN A 20 -1.59 -3.61 5.47
CA ASN A 20 -1.89 -3.79 6.88
C ASN A 20 -0.66 -4.18 7.73
N CYS A 21 0.27 -4.97 7.17
CA CYS A 21 1.49 -5.39 7.87
C CYS A 21 2.49 -4.25 8.04
N TRP A 22 2.53 -3.30 7.10
CA TRP A 22 3.59 -2.29 7.05
C TRP A 22 3.10 -0.87 7.32
N SER A 23 1.81 -0.54 7.19
CA SER A 23 1.27 0.81 7.38
C SER A 23 1.61 1.43 8.74
N SER A 24 1.79 0.60 9.77
CA SER A 24 2.14 1.05 11.13
C SER A 24 3.59 1.54 11.26
N CYS A 25 4.49 1.05 10.40
CA CYS A 25 5.93 1.32 10.49
C CYS A 25 6.48 2.07 9.26
N PHE A 26 5.81 1.95 8.11
CA PHE A 26 6.30 2.47 6.83
C PHE A 26 5.13 2.84 5.92
N ASP A 27 5.38 3.85 5.09
CA ASP A 27 4.44 4.36 4.10
C ASP A 27 4.37 3.46 2.87
N ILE A 28 3.90 2.24 3.09
CA ILE A 28 3.92 1.18 2.09
C ILE A 28 2.96 1.47 0.93
N ALA A 29 1.90 2.24 1.17
CA ALA A 29 0.95 2.63 0.13
C ALA A 29 1.59 3.58 -0.89
N ALA A 30 2.33 4.61 -0.45
CA ALA A 30 3.07 5.49 -1.36
C ALA A 30 4.14 4.71 -2.13
N PHE A 31 4.91 3.88 -1.42
CA PHE A 31 5.95 3.06 -2.05
C PHE A 31 5.38 2.14 -3.13
N LEU A 32 4.26 1.46 -2.85
CA LEU A 32 3.58 0.62 -3.84
C LEU A 32 3.07 1.43 -5.04
N LYS A 33 2.58 2.66 -4.82
CA LYS A 33 2.15 3.54 -5.91
C LYS A 33 3.31 4.01 -6.80
N GLU A 34 4.53 4.09 -6.26
CA GLU A 34 5.74 4.44 -7.02
C GLU A 34 6.28 3.25 -7.83
N ILE A 35 6.22 2.03 -7.29
CA ILE A 35 6.77 0.84 -7.97
C ILE A 35 5.76 0.15 -8.90
N LEU A 36 4.45 0.26 -8.63
CA LEU A 36 3.41 -0.38 -9.43
C LEU A 36 2.97 0.54 -10.56
N THR A 37 2.66 -0.03 -11.72
CA THR A 37 2.00 0.72 -12.79
C THR A 37 0.59 1.13 -12.34
N PRO A 38 0.01 2.22 -12.90
CA PRO A 38 -1.35 2.63 -12.55
C PRO A 38 -2.40 1.51 -12.73
N GLU A 39 -2.20 0.62 -13.69
CA GLU A 39 -3.05 -0.57 -13.90
C GLU A 39 -2.92 -1.60 -12.78
N GLN A 40 -1.69 -1.92 -12.37
CA GLN A 40 -1.42 -2.82 -11.24
C GLN A 40 -1.92 -2.23 -9.92
N TRP A 41 -1.69 -0.94 -9.70
CA TRP A 41 -2.23 -0.21 -8.56
C TRP A 41 -3.75 -0.29 -8.51
N SER A 42 -4.41 -0.05 -9.65
CA SER A 42 -5.86 -0.14 -9.76
C SER A 42 -6.38 -1.55 -9.48
N LYS A 43 -5.72 -2.59 -10.00
CA LYS A 43 -6.05 -3.99 -9.67
C LYS A 43 -5.85 -4.28 -8.19
N PHE A 44 -4.75 -3.79 -7.60
CA PHE A 44 -4.42 -4.00 -6.20
C PHE A 44 -5.45 -3.38 -5.25
N ILE A 45 -5.83 -2.12 -5.46
CA ILE A 45 -6.85 -1.43 -4.64
C ILE A 45 -8.25 -1.99 -4.85
N ASN A 46 -8.58 -2.50 -6.05
CA ASN A 46 -9.88 -3.14 -6.32
C ASN A 46 -9.96 -4.56 -5.76
N PHE A 47 -8.82 -5.27 -5.69
CA PHE A 47 -8.74 -6.60 -5.13
C PHE A 47 -8.81 -6.60 -3.59
N GLN A 48 -8.37 -5.52 -2.95
CA GLN A 48 -8.58 -5.35 -1.51
C GLN A 48 -10.04 -4.96 -1.22
N PRO A 49 -10.71 -5.63 -0.26
CA PRO A 49 -11.99 -5.14 0.25
C PRO A 49 -11.74 -3.73 0.80
N ASN A 50 -12.59 -2.79 0.40
CA ASN A 50 -12.52 -1.34 0.61
C ASN A 50 -12.59 -0.92 2.11
N ASP A 51 -11.79 -1.51 2.99
CA ASP A 51 -11.80 -1.20 4.40
C ASP A 51 -10.73 -0.16 4.73
N LYS A 52 -11.09 1.11 4.55
CA LYS A 52 -10.60 2.28 5.30
C LYS A 52 -9.11 2.64 5.23
N VAL A 53 -8.26 1.90 4.51
CA VAL A 53 -6.81 2.20 4.48
C VAL A 53 -6.48 3.48 3.71
N ILE A 54 -7.24 3.78 2.66
CA ILE A 54 -7.08 5.01 1.86
C ILE A 54 -7.46 6.24 2.69
N SER A 55 -8.50 6.15 3.51
CA SER A 55 -8.98 7.28 4.32
C SER A 55 -8.01 7.69 5.42
N LEU A 56 -7.26 6.74 6.01
CA LEU A 56 -6.24 7.07 7.00
C LEU A 56 -5.00 7.71 6.35
N PHE A 57 -4.67 7.29 5.13
CA PHE A 57 -3.53 7.80 4.38
C PHE A 57 -3.64 9.29 4.04
N GLU A 58 -4.82 9.71 3.57
CA GLU A 58 -5.12 11.11 3.28
C GLU A 58 -4.98 11.98 4.53
N LEU A 59 -5.41 11.47 5.69
CA LEU A 59 -5.33 12.18 6.96
C LEU A 59 -3.88 12.30 7.47
N ILE A 60 -3.05 11.27 7.29
CA ILE A 60 -1.64 11.29 7.71
C ILE A 60 -0.81 12.21 6.79
N GLN A 61 -1.07 12.20 5.48
CA GLN A 61 -0.42 13.13 4.55
C GLN A 61 -0.79 14.59 4.83
N ALA A 62 -2.07 14.88 5.11
CA ALA A 62 -2.50 16.22 5.50
C ALA A 62 -1.85 16.70 6.82
N ALA A 63 -1.57 15.79 7.75
CA ALA A 63 -0.89 16.11 9.01
C ALA A 63 0.63 16.33 8.83
N LYS A 64 1.29 15.60 7.91
CA LYS A 64 2.72 15.78 7.60
C LYS A 64 3.02 17.09 6.87
N ALA A 65 2.08 17.61 6.08
CA ALA A 65 2.21 18.86 5.35
C ALA A 65 2.06 20.14 6.21
N LYS A 66 1.82 20.01 7.52
CA LYS A 66 1.61 21.12 8.46
C LYS A 66 2.77 21.37 9.44
N LYS A 67 4.00 20.97 9.09
CA LYS A 67 5.22 21.37 9.81
C LYS A 67 5.97 22.47 9.08
#